data_AF-A0A371D950-F1
#
_entry.id   AF-A0A371D950-F1
#
_cell.length_a   1.000
_cell.length_b   1.000
_cell.length_c   1.000
_cell.angle_alpha   90.00
_cell.angle_beta   90.00
_cell.angle_gamma   90.00
#
_symmetry.space_group_name_H-M   'P 1'
#
loop_
_entity.id
_entity.type
_entity.pdbx_description
1 polymer ?
#
loop_
_entity_poly.entity_id
_entity_poly.type
_entity_poly.pdbx_seq_one_letter_code
_entity_poly.pdbx_strand_id
1 'polypeptide(L)'
;MLIRYMDLTLHLVVVFFIYDTLITLDREAACFWHAKRISGASFWFFANKWIAMPYYVMLLVDFASIVSDKVREGSSHPSRSRSDFRQSCSGFIVAMQALEILQFVPGAAFSALRAYVLSRSKRLGLLVAAMSLAPAGVNLVQFDYQISGENFPPFGCLRLDNTTAALNFRLVFISRVPLITADVLLIYITWYKLSNWDALKQSKRLKLSDVLFRGGMLSSRFLWLRGA
;
A
#
# COMPACT_ATOMS: atom_id res chain seq x y z
N MET A 1 11.71 21.62 8.75
CA MET A 1 12.83 21.15 7.92
C MET A 1 12.81 19.63 7.74
N LEU A 2 12.72 18.84 8.83
CA LEU A 2 12.61 17.38 8.78
C LEU A 2 11.43 16.86 7.93
N ILE A 3 10.26 17.48 8.06
CA ILE A 3 9.04 17.09 7.33
C ILE A 3 9.25 17.19 5.81
N ARG A 4 9.81 18.31 5.32
CA ARG A 4 10.13 18.47 3.88
C ARG A 4 11.18 17.48 3.37
N TYR A 5 12.11 17.06 4.21
CA TYR A 5 13.16 16.12 3.80
C TYR A 5 12.63 14.69 3.68
N MET A 6 11.76 14.28 4.61
CA MET A 6 11.01 13.02 4.54
C MET A 6 10.12 12.98 3.30
N ASP A 7 9.42 14.09 3.04
CA ASP A 7 8.54 14.27 1.88
C ASP A 7 9.32 14.12 0.55
N LEU A 8 10.46 14.82 0.41
CA LEU A 8 11.29 14.74 -0.79
C LEU A 8 11.88 13.34 -1.01
N THR A 9 12.27 12.66 0.06
CA THR A 9 12.79 11.28 -0.01
C THR A 9 11.72 10.31 -0.50
N LEU A 10 10.49 10.46 0.00
CA LEU A 10 9.34 9.66 -0.44
C LEU A 10 9.07 9.87 -1.94
N HIS A 11 9.08 11.12 -2.40
CA HIS A 11 8.86 11.45 -3.82
C HIS A 11 9.92 10.86 -4.75
N LEU A 12 11.19 10.87 -4.35
CA LEU A 12 12.25 10.21 -5.12
C LEU A 12 11.98 8.71 -5.24
N VAL A 13 11.62 8.04 -4.13
CA VAL A 13 11.28 6.61 -4.13
C VAL A 13 10.10 6.33 -5.08
N VAL A 14 9.10 7.21 -5.10
CA VAL A 14 7.95 7.11 -5.99
C VAL A 14 8.34 7.26 -7.46
N VAL A 15 9.17 8.25 -7.81
CA VAL A 15 9.68 8.42 -9.18
C VAL A 15 10.49 7.21 -9.61
N PHE A 16 11.36 6.69 -8.75
CA PHE A 16 12.12 5.47 -9.03
C PHE A 16 11.22 4.27 -9.24
N PHE A 17 10.16 4.10 -8.44
CA PHE A 17 9.20 3.02 -8.59
C PHE A 17 8.42 3.10 -9.91
N ILE A 18 8.01 4.30 -10.32
CA ILE A 18 7.34 4.54 -11.60
C ILE A 18 8.29 4.26 -12.76
N TYR A 19 9.52 4.76 -12.68
CA TYR A 19 10.53 4.55 -13.70
C TYR A 19 10.88 3.06 -13.87
N ASP A 20 11.14 2.36 -12.76
CA ASP A 20 11.41 0.93 -12.73
C ASP A 20 10.23 0.13 -13.31
N THR A 21 9.01 0.57 -13.03
CA THR A 21 7.80 -0.05 -13.62
C THR A 21 7.74 0.13 -15.12
N LEU A 22 7.99 1.34 -15.63
CA LEU A 22 7.92 1.63 -17.06
C LEU A 22 9.00 0.87 -17.84
N ILE A 23 10.23 0.79 -17.32
CA ILE A 23 11.33 0.08 -17.98
C ILE A 23 11.14 -1.44 -17.94
N THR A 24 10.53 -1.97 -16.89
CA THR A 24 10.24 -3.40 -16.78
C THR A 24 8.97 -3.83 -17.53
N LEU A 25 8.11 -2.87 -17.93
CA LEU A 25 6.82 -3.14 -18.57
C LEU A 25 6.94 -3.89 -19.89
N ASP A 26 7.89 -3.54 -20.74
CA ASP A 26 8.11 -4.20 -22.03
C ASP A 26 8.48 -5.69 -21.84
N ARG A 27 9.40 -5.94 -20.91
CA ARG A 27 9.85 -7.29 -20.57
C ARG A 27 8.75 -8.10 -19.87
N GLU A 28 7.97 -7.48 -19.00
CA GLU A 28 6.82 -8.10 -18.33
C GLU A 28 5.72 -8.44 -19.34
N ALA A 29 5.36 -7.51 -20.23
CA ALA A 29 4.36 -7.71 -21.28
C ALA A 29 4.78 -8.80 -22.26
N ALA A 30 6.05 -8.84 -22.67
CA ALA A 30 6.60 -9.91 -23.49
C ALA A 30 6.51 -11.27 -22.79
N CYS A 31 6.81 -11.34 -21.48
CA CYS A 31 6.65 -12.56 -20.68
C CYS A 31 5.18 -12.98 -20.53
N PHE A 32 4.24 -12.04 -20.35
CA PHE A 32 2.81 -12.33 -20.28
C PHE A 32 2.25 -12.83 -21.61
N TRP A 33 2.70 -12.24 -22.72
CA TRP A 33 2.20 -12.55 -24.05
C TRP A 33 2.76 -13.87 -24.61
N HIS A 34 4.03 -14.18 -24.32
CA HIS A 34 4.66 -15.43 -24.77
C HIS A 34 4.53 -16.60 -23.78
N ALA A 35 4.10 -16.37 -22.53
CA ALA A 35 3.86 -17.46 -21.59
C ALA A 35 2.56 -18.19 -21.92
N LYS A 36 2.69 -19.45 -22.36
CA LYS A 36 1.57 -20.38 -22.60
C LYS A 36 0.71 -20.67 -21.35
N ARG A 37 1.17 -20.25 -20.16
CA ARG A 37 0.45 -20.39 -18.89
C ARG A 37 0.79 -19.19 -17.99
N ILE A 38 -0.20 -18.34 -17.73
CA ILE A 38 -0.07 -17.27 -16.74
C ILE A 38 0.11 -17.94 -15.37
N SER A 39 1.31 -17.82 -14.80
CA SER A 39 1.55 -18.25 -13.42
C SER A 39 0.75 -17.34 -12.50
N GLY A 40 0.01 -17.91 -11.55
CA GLY A 40 -0.80 -17.12 -10.60
C GLY A 40 0.03 -16.03 -9.92
N ALA A 41 1.29 -16.31 -9.59
CA ALA A 41 2.21 -15.33 -8.99
C ALA A 41 2.45 -14.10 -9.88
N SER A 42 2.59 -14.28 -11.20
CA SER A 42 2.79 -13.18 -12.15
C SER A 42 1.54 -12.30 -12.24
N PHE A 43 0.35 -12.92 -12.33
CA PHE A 43 -0.92 -12.18 -12.36
C PHE A 43 -1.11 -11.31 -11.12
N TRP A 44 -0.86 -11.86 -9.92
CA TRP A 44 -0.98 -11.11 -8.67
C TRP A 44 0.04 -9.98 -8.54
N PHE A 45 1.29 -10.20 -8.97
CA PHE A 45 2.31 -9.16 -8.98
C PHE A 45 1.90 -7.99 -9.87
N PHE A 46 1.40 -8.27 -11.07
CA PHE A 46 0.91 -7.26 -12.00
C PHE A 46 -0.31 -6.51 -11.42
N ALA A 47 -1.30 -7.23 -10.90
CA ALA A 47 -2.49 -6.62 -10.29
C ALA A 47 -2.14 -5.66 -9.14
N ASN A 48 -1.24 -6.05 -8.24
CA ASN A 48 -0.79 -5.18 -7.15
C ASN A 48 -0.05 -3.93 -7.67
N LYS A 49 0.83 -4.11 -8.66
CA LYS A 49 1.62 -3.02 -9.27
C LYS A 49 0.72 -1.98 -9.94
N TRP A 50 -0.26 -2.41 -10.72
CA TRP A 50 -1.17 -1.52 -11.43
C TRP A 50 -2.22 -0.84 -10.54
N ILE A 51 -2.57 -1.45 -9.40
CA ILE A 51 -3.42 -0.80 -8.38
C ILE A 51 -2.63 0.30 -7.65
N ALA A 52 -1.33 0.09 -7.40
CA ALA A 52 -0.48 1.06 -6.70
C ALA A 52 -0.01 2.23 -7.60
N MET A 53 0.18 1.98 -8.91
CA MET A 53 0.56 3.00 -9.91
C MET A 53 -0.25 4.30 -9.86
N PRO A 54 -1.60 4.29 -9.98
CA PRO A 54 -2.38 5.52 -9.99
C PRO A 54 -2.29 6.30 -8.67
N TYR A 55 -2.13 5.61 -7.53
CA TYR A 55 -1.94 6.26 -6.23
C TYR A 55 -0.63 7.05 -6.20
N TYR A 56 0.46 6.44 -6.65
CA TYR A 56 1.77 7.08 -6.73
C TYR A 56 1.82 8.25 -7.72
N VAL A 57 1.11 8.13 -8.84
CA VAL A 57 0.96 9.23 -9.81
C VAL A 57 0.20 10.40 -9.19
N MET A 58 -0.92 10.13 -8.50
CA MET A 58 -1.67 11.17 -7.80
C MET A 58 -0.80 11.87 -6.74
N LEU A 59 -0.02 11.12 -5.96
CA LEU A 59 0.90 11.69 -4.97
C LEU A 59 1.91 12.68 -5.59
N LEU A 60 2.46 12.36 -6.76
CA LEU A 60 3.33 13.26 -7.53
C LEU A 60 2.60 14.52 -8.04
N VAL A 61 1.35 14.37 -8.48
CA VAL A 61 0.53 15.49 -8.97
C VAL A 61 0.23 16.49 -7.84
N ASP A 62 -0.07 16.00 -6.65
CA ASP A 62 -0.31 16.85 -5.47
C ASP A 62 0.94 17.68 -5.14
N PHE A 63 2.11 17.04 -5.09
CA PHE A 63 3.38 17.73 -4.85
C PHE A 63 3.74 18.74 -5.94
N ALA A 64 3.52 18.40 -7.21
CA ALA A 64 3.73 19.32 -8.33
C ALA A 64 2.82 20.56 -8.23
N SER A 65 1.58 20.39 -7.78
CA SER A 65 0.64 21.51 -7.58
C SER A 65 1.11 22.46 -6.47
N ILE A 66 1.65 21.91 -5.38
CA ILE A 66 2.24 22.67 -4.25
C ILE A 66 3.44 23.50 -4.72
N VAL A 67 4.33 22.91 -5.51
CA VAL A 67 5.53 23.61 -6.04
C VAL A 67 5.13 24.70 -7.05
N SER A 68 4.09 24.45 -7.86
CA SER A 68 3.61 25.40 -8.86
C SER A 68 2.96 26.65 -8.25
N ASP A 69 2.19 26.49 -7.17
CA ASP A 69 1.54 27.62 -6.49
C ASP A 69 2.54 28.55 -5.77
N LYS A 70 3.73 28.05 -5.40
CA LYS A 70 4.83 28.89 -4.91
C LYS A 70 5.42 29.83 -5.95
N VAL A 71 5.24 29.56 -7.24
CA VAL A 71 5.74 30.40 -8.35
C VAL A 71 4.72 31.48 -8.72
N ARG A 72 3.45 31.35 -8.28
CA ARG A 72 2.32 32.18 -8.74
C ARG A 72 1.91 33.33 -7.82
N GLU A 73 2.70 33.66 -6.81
CA GLU A 73 2.52 34.85 -5.95
C GLU A 73 2.60 36.21 -6.71
N GLY A 74 2.67 36.21 -8.05
CA GLY A 74 2.74 37.40 -8.90
C GLY A 74 1.53 37.70 -9.80
N SER A 75 0.39 36.98 -9.74
CA SER A 75 -0.76 37.31 -10.61
C SER A 75 -2.13 37.16 -9.96
N SER A 76 -2.69 38.32 -9.66
CA SER A 76 -4.07 38.58 -9.26
C SER A 76 -5.07 38.35 -10.39
N HIS A 77 -5.98 37.38 -10.26
CA HIS A 77 -7.33 37.44 -10.85
C HIS A 77 -8.32 36.59 -10.02
N PRO A 78 -9.37 37.17 -9.42
CA PRO A 78 -10.27 36.43 -8.55
C PRO A 78 -11.51 35.90 -9.29
N SER A 79 -12.04 34.80 -8.76
CA SER A 79 -13.48 34.44 -8.66
C SER A 79 -14.14 33.43 -9.62
N ARG A 80 -13.58 33.05 -10.77
CA ARG A 80 -14.17 31.97 -11.61
C ARG A 80 -13.51 30.59 -11.48
N SER A 81 -12.29 30.50 -10.94
CA SER A 81 -11.56 29.22 -10.76
C SER A 81 -11.71 28.57 -9.37
N ARG A 82 -12.35 29.24 -8.40
CA ARG A 82 -12.37 28.76 -7.01
C ARG A 82 -13.32 27.58 -6.81
N SER A 83 -14.43 27.48 -7.56
CA SER A 83 -15.38 26.35 -7.50
C SER A 83 -14.86 25.12 -8.25
N ASP A 84 -14.29 25.29 -9.43
CA ASP A 84 -13.78 24.18 -10.26
C ASP A 84 -12.54 23.52 -9.63
N PHE A 85 -11.69 24.32 -8.96
CA PHE A 85 -10.57 23.80 -8.17
C PHE A 85 -11.06 23.05 -6.91
N ARG A 86 -12.10 23.55 -6.22
CA ARG A 86 -12.69 22.89 -5.03
C ARG A 86 -13.28 21.52 -5.37
N GLN A 87 -14.02 21.44 -6.48
CA GLN A 87 -14.62 20.20 -6.98
C GLN A 87 -13.52 19.18 -7.34
N SER A 88 -12.45 19.64 -8.01
CA SER A 88 -11.29 18.82 -8.38
C SER A 88 -10.53 18.32 -7.16
N CYS A 89 -10.36 19.15 -6.13
CA CYS A 89 -9.64 18.82 -4.90
C CYS A 89 -10.37 17.77 -4.05
N SER A 90 -11.69 17.92 -3.90
CA SER A 90 -12.50 16.92 -3.20
C SER A 90 -12.50 15.59 -3.93
N GLY A 91 -12.67 15.59 -5.27
CA GLY A 91 -12.59 14.38 -6.08
C GLY A 91 -11.22 13.71 -6.01
N PHE A 92 -10.15 14.51 -6.00
CA PHE A 92 -8.77 14.05 -5.88
C PHE A 92 -8.51 13.34 -4.54
N ILE A 93 -8.90 13.94 -3.40
CA ILE A 93 -8.74 13.33 -2.07
C ILE A 93 -9.58 12.05 -1.93
N VAL A 94 -10.82 12.06 -2.42
CA VAL A 94 -11.70 10.88 -2.45
C VAL A 94 -11.08 9.75 -3.28
N ALA A 95 -10.52 10.06 -4.44
CA ALA A 95 -9.86 9.07 -5.31
C ALA A 95 -8.57 8.51 -4.69
N MET A 96 -7.72 9.36 -4.13
CA MET A 96 -6.52 8.96 -3.38
C MET A 96 -6.89 8.00 -2.25
N GLN A 97 -7.90 8.33 -1.46
CA GLN A 97 -8.35 7.49 -0.35
C GLN A 97 -8.90 6.14 -0.83
N ALA A 98 -9.64 6.12 -1.93
CA ALA A 98 -10.17 4.89 -2.52
C ALA A 98 -9.05 3.97 -3.04
N LEU A 99 -8.04 4.55 -3.69
CA LEU A 99 -6.87 3.81 -4.18
C LEU A 99 -6.03 3.25 -3.03
N GLU A 100 -5.86 4.01 -1.94
CA GLU A 100 -5.20 3.52 -0.72
C GLU A 100 -5.95 2.32 -0.13
N ILE A 101 -7.29 2.38 -0.05
CA ILE A 101 -8.10 1.26 0.44
C ILE A 101 -7.95 0.04 -0.45
N LEU A 102 -7.93 0.25 -1.77
CA LEU A 102 -7.82 -0.83 -2.75
C LEU A 102 -6.47 -1.57 -2.64
N GLN A 103 -5.40 -0.91 -2.18
CA GLN A 103 -4.09 -1.53 -1.96
C GLN A 103 -4.05 -2.53 -0.79
N PHE A 104 -4.97 -2.44 0.19
CA PHE A 104 -5.05 -3.45 1.26
C PHE A 104 -5.57 -4.80 0.74
N VAL A 105 -6.34 -4.81 -0.36
CA VAL A 105 -6.97 -6.03 -0.90
C VAL A 105 -5.93 -7.03 -1.43
N PRO A 106 -4.99 -6.64 -2.32
CA PRO A 106 -3.89 -7.53 -2.70
C PRO A 106 -3.07 -8.02 -1.50
N GLY A 107 -2.74 -7.13 -0.56
CA GLY A 107 -1.95 -7.48 0.62
C GLY A 107 -2.62 -8.52 1.53
N ALA A 108 -3.92 -8.37 1.77
CA ALA A 108 -4.73 -9.33 2.51
C ALA A 108 -4.87 -10.67 1.77
N ALA A 109 -5.04 -10.65 0.45
CA ALA A 109 -5.12 -11.86 -0.36
C ALA A 109 -3.82 -12.67 -0.30
N PHE A 110 -2.65 -12.03 -0.43
CA PHE A 110 -1.34 -12.68 -0.28
C PHE A 110 -1.15 -13.28 1.11
N SER A 111 -1.52 -12.53 2.14
CA SER A 111 -1.47 -12.94 3.54
C SER A 111 -2.33 -14.18 3.78
N ALA A 112 -3.57 -14.18 3.30
CA ALA A 112 -4.50 -15.30 3.43
C ALA A 112 -4.04 -16.53 2.65
N LEU A 113 -3.52 -16.35 1.43
CA LEU A 113 -3.00 -17.45 0.61
C LEU A 113 -1.79 -18.12 1.29
N ARG A 114 -0.87 -17.33 1.85
CA ARG A 114 0.27 -17.84 2.62
C ARG A 114 -0.18 -18.64 3.84
N ALA A 115 -1.16 -18.12 4.60
CA ALA A 115 -1.75 -18.83 5.72
C ALA A 115 -2.41 -20.14 5.28
N TYR A 116 -3.17 -20.13 4.18
CA TYR A 116 -3.88 -21.29 3.66
C TYR A 116 -2.93 -22.40 3.19
N VAL A 117 -1.93 -22.07 2.38
CA VAL A 117 -0.95 -23.04 1.85
C VAL A 117 -0.17 -23.69 2.98
N LEU A 118 0.22 -22.90 3.99
CA LEU A 118 1.10 -23.34 5.06
C LEU A 118 0.36 -24.09 6.18
N SER A 119 -0.82 -23.60 6.55
CA SER A 119 -1.66 -24.23 7.57
C SER A 119 -2.46 -25.41 7.02
N ARG A 120 -2.68 -25.47 5.70
CA ARG A 120 -3.64 -26.36 5.02
C ARG A 120 -5.07 -26.27 5.57
N SER A 121 -5.41 -25.20 6.29
CA SER A 121 -6.72 -25.00 6.87
C SER A 121 -7.38 -23.76 6.26
N LYS A 122 -8.61 -23.94 5.74
CA LYS A 122 -9.40 -22.85 5.15
C LYS A 122 -9.78 -21.78 6.18
N ARG A 123 -10.02 -22.20 7.43
CA ARG A 123 -10.47 -21.32 8.53
C ARG A 123 -9.38 -20.33 8.95
N LEU A 124 -8.12 -20.76 9.08
CA LEU A 124 -7.03 -19.85 9.44
C LEU A 124 -6.70 -18.88 8.31
N GLY A 125 -6.78 -19.32 7.05
CA GLY A 125 -6.66 -18.42 5.90
C GLY A 125 -7.75 -17.34 5.89
N LEU A 126 -9.00 -17.72 6.15
CA LEU A 126 -10.13 -16.78 6.24
C LEU A 126 -10.00 -15.81 7.42
N LEU A 127 -9.54 -16.30 8.58
CA LEU A 127 -9.29 -15.45 9.75
C LEU A 127 -8.22 -14.39 9.44
N VAL A 128 -7.10 -14.78 8.84
CA VAL A 128 -6.04 -13.86 8.42
C VAL A 128 -6.56 -12.87 7.38
N ALA A 129 -7.35 -13.32 6.40
CA ALA A 129 -7.98 -12.42 5.42
C ALA A 129 -8.86 -11.36 6.11
N ALA A 130 -9.75 -11.78 7.01
CA ALA A 130 -10.66 -10.88 7.71
C ALA A 130 -9.92 -9.84 8.57
N MET A 131 -8.88 -10.27 9.29
CA MET A 131 -8.06 -9.38 10.11
C MET A 131 -7.21 -8.42 9.26
N SER A 132 -6.71 -8.87 8.10
CA SER A 132 -5.97 -8.03 7.17
C SER A 132 -6.85 -7.06 6.37
N LEU A 133 -8.15 -7.36 6.18
CA LEU A 133 -9.11 -6.46 5.54
C LEU A 133 -9.75 -5.45 6.51
N ALA A 134 -9.57 -5.62 7.83
CA ALA A 134 -10.11 -4.72 8.84
C ALA A 134 -9.75 -3.23 8.61
N PRO A 135 -8.51 -2.85 8.24
CA PRO A 135 -8.19 -1.46 7.90
C PRO A 135 -8.99 -0.92 6.72
N ALA A 136 -9.21 -1.73 5.68
CA ALA A 136 -10.02 -1.34 4.52
C ALA A 136 -11.47 -1.06 4.93
N GLY A 137 -12.05 -1.94 5.77
CA GLY A 137 -13.41 -1.79 6.28
C GLY A 137 -13.58 -0.53 7.13
N VAL A 138 -12.66 -0.29 8.07
CA VAL A 138 -12.71 0.89 8.95
C VAL A 138 -12.51 2.19 8.17
N ASN A 139 -11.60 2.20 7.17
CA ASN A 139 -11.38 3.36 6.31
C ASN A 139 -12.56 3.62 5.37
N LEU A 140 -13.34 2.59 5.01
CA LEU A 140 -14.58 2.77 4.25
C LEU A 140 -15.62 3.58 5.03
N VAL A 141 -15.70 3.38 6.34
CA VAL A 141 -16.64 4.12 7.21
C VAL A 141 -16.34 5.62 7.18
N GLN A 142 -15.10 6.03 6.89
CA GLN A 142 -14.77 7.44 6.79
C GLN A 142 -15.48 8.13 5.62
N PHE A 143 -15.81 7.42 4.53
CA PHE A 143 -16.56 7.99 3.40
C PHE A 143 -17.98 8.43 3.76
N ASP A 144 -18.58 7.82 4.80
CA ASP A 144 -19.92 8.16 5.28
C ASP A 144 -19.92 9.51 6.02
N TYR A 145 -18.79 9.93 6.60
CA TYR A 145 -18.64 11.17 7.38
C TYR A 145 -18.38 12.43 6.52
N GLN A 146 -18.76 12.44 5.24
CA GLN A 146 -18.54 13.56 4.30
C GLN A 146 -17.09 14.05 4.24
N ILE A 147 -16.16 13.14 3.92
CA ILE A 147 -14.80 13.55 3.56
C ILE A 147 -14.85 14.58 2.42
N SER A 148 -14.21 15.74 2.62
CA SER A 148 -14.12 16.78 1.60
C SER A 148 -12.69 17.27 1.50
N GLY A 149 -12.23 17.51 0.28
CA GLY A 149 -10.94 18.12 0.02
C GLY A 149 -11.07 19.63 -0.05
N GLU A 150 -10.28 20.37 0.72
CA GLU A 150 -10.15 21.81 0.59
C GLU A 150 -8.71 22.20 0.27
N ASN A 151 -8.53 23.19 -0.60
CA ASN A 151 -7.21 23.71 -0.93
C ASN A 151 -6.76 24.70 0.13
N PHE A 152 -5.64 24.40 0.78
CA PHE A 152 -4.93 25.34 1.64
C PHE A 152 -3.59 25.68 1.01
N PRO A 153 -3.48 26.75 0.20
CA PRO A 153 -2.18 27.24 -0.21
C PRO A 153 -1.39 27.67 1.05
N PRO A 154 -0.11 27.27 1.20
CA PRO A 154 0.79 26.65 0.22
C PRO A 154 0.91 25.11 0.28
N PHE A 155 0.05 24.42 1.01
CA PHE A 155 0.12 22.98 1.28
C PHE A 155 -0.71 22.12 0.32
N GLY A 156 -1.42 22.73 -0.64
CA GLY A 156 -2.18 22.01 -1.65
C GLY A 156 -3.52 21.48 -1.13
N CYS A 157 -3.94 20.34 -1.67
CA CYS A 157 -5.22 19.72 -1.32
C CYS A 157 -5.13 18.99 0.01
N LEU A 158 -5.82 19.52 1.02
CA LEU A 158 -5.89 18.90 2.34
C LEU A 158 -7.24 18.21 2.55
N ARG A 159 -7.18 17.09 3.25
CA ARG A 159 -8.35 16.34 3.71
C ARG A 159 -8.99 17.09 4.88
N LEU A 160 -10.24 17.50 4.72
CA LEU A 160 -11.08 18.01 5.79
C LEU A 160 -11.97 16.88 6.30
N ASP A 161 -11.69 16.45 7.52
CA ASP A 161 -12.55 15.53 8.26
C ASP A 161 -13.24 16.32 9.37
N ASN A 162 -14.58 16.32 9.38
CA ASN A 162 -15.36 16.93 10.48
C ASN A 162 -15.45 16.00 11.70
N THR A 163 -14.57 15.00 11.79
CA THR A 163 -14.55 13.98 12.84
C THR A 163 -13.76 14.47 14.05
N THR A 164 -14.22 14.10 15.25
CA THR A 164 -13.53 14.48 16.49
C THR A 164 -12.22 13.69 16.62
N ALA A 165 -11.17 14.31 17.15
CA ALA A 165 -9.87 13.64 17.36
C ALA A 165 -9.99 12.30 18.10
N ALA A 166 -10.89 12.22 19.10
CA ALA A 166 -11.17 11.00 19.84
C ALA A 166 -11.72 9.86 18.96
N LEU A 167 -12.50 10.19 17.94
CA LEU A 167 -13.10 9.22 17.01
C LEU A 167 -12.03 8.69 16.03
N ASN A 168 -11.17 9.58 15.53
CA ASN A 168 -10.01 9.18 14.71
C ASN A 168 -9.06 8.24 15.45
N PHE A 169 -8.71 8.55 16.71
CA PHE A 169 -7.88 7.64 17.52
C PHE A 169 -8.53 6.25 17.63
N ARG A 170 -9.83 6.17 17.92
CA ARG A 170 -10.53 4.88 18.01
C ARG A 170 -10.49 4.11 16.70
N LEU A 171 -10.73 4.76 15.56
CA LEU A 171 -10.69 4.11 14.24
C LEU A 171 -9.28 3.59 13.91
N VAL A 172 -8.22 4.33 14.27
CA VAL A 172 -6.83 3.87 14.12
C VAL A 172 -6.58 2.61 14.94
N PHE A 173 -7.02 2.56 16.21
CA PHE A 173 -6.86 1.34 17.01
C PHE A 173 -7.64 0.15 16.42
N ILE A 174 -8.89 0.35 16.02
CA ILE A 174 -9.75 -0.72 15.48
C ILE A 174 -9.21 -1.27 14.15
N SER A 175 -8.55 -0.44 13.34
CA SER A 175 -7.95 -0.86 12.07
C SER A 175 -6.58 -1.53 12.25
N ARG A 176 -5.70 -0.96 13.09
CA ARG A 176 -4.30 -1.39 13.20
C ARG A 176 -4.11 -2.63 14.06
N VAL A 177 -4.86 -2.79 15.15
CA VAL A 177 -4.69 -3.92 16.07
C VAL A 177 -4.96 -5.29 15.40
N PRO A 178 -6.06 -5.48 14.64
CA PRO A 178 -6.30 -6.74 13.93
C PRO A 178 -5.23 -7.04 12.88
N LEU A 179 -4.78 -6.02 12.14
CA LEU A 179 -3.75 -6.17 11.12
C LEU A 179 -2.42 -6.64 11.74
N ILE A 180 -1.97 -6.00 12.81
CA ILE A 180 -0.75 -6.39 13.55
C ILE A 180 -0.89 -7.81 14.08
N THR A 181 -2.05 -8.15 14.62
CA THR A 181 -2.30 -9.50 15.15
C THR A 181 -2.27 -10.55 14.04
N ALA A 182 -2.78 -10.25 12.84
CA ALA A 182 -2.67 -11.11 11.67
C ALA A 182 -1.22 -11.31 11.22
N ASP A 183 -0.41 -10.25 11.25
CA ASP A 183 1.02 -10.31 10.93
C ASP A 183 1.79 -11.19 11.90
N VAL A 184 1.58 -11.01 13.21
CA VAL A 184 2.20 -11.83 14.25
C VAL A 184 1.79 -13.30 14.08
N LEU A 185 0.51 -13.56 13.82
CA LEU A 185 0.00 -14.90 13.58
C LEU A 185 0.64 -15.53 12.33
N LEU A 186 0.80 -14.78 11.24
CA LEU A 186 1.46 -15.26 10.02
C LEU A 186 2.93 -15.58 10.23
N ILE A 187 3.65 -14.73 10.96
CA ILE A 187 5.05 -14.98 11.33
C ILE A 187 5.13 -16.26 12.17
N TYR A 188 4.27 -16.40 13.17
CA TYR A 188 4.21 -17.58 14.03
C TYR A 188 3.94 -18.86 13.25
N ILE A 189 2.91 -18.89 12.38
CA ILE A 189 2.59 -20.07 11.57
C ILE A 189 3.76 -20.40 10.62
N THR A 190 4.35 -19.38 9.97
CA THR A 190 5.55 -19.54 9.11
C THR A 190 6.67 -20.19 9.88
N TRP A 191 7.01 -19.65 11.04
CA TRP A 191 8.11 -20.14 11.86
C TRP A 191 7.85 -21.56 12.36
N TYR A 192 6.67 -21.82 12.91
CA TYR A 192 6.30 -23.13 13.46
C TYR A 192 6.40 -24.23 12.39
N LYS A 193 5.83 -23.99 11.21
CA LYS A 193 5.84 -24.97 10.12
C LYS A 193 7.24 -25.15 9.54
N LEU A 194 8.00 -24.08 9.35
CA LEU A 194 9.38 -24.19 8.86
C LEU A 194 10.29 -24.89 9.88
N SER A 195 10.19 -24.56 11.16
CA SER A 195 10.94 -25.20 12.24
C SER A 195 10.62 -26.68 12.38
N ASN A 196 9.35 -27.08 12.20
CA ASN A 196 8.97 -28.50 12.24
C ASN A 196 9.50 -29.28 11.03
N TRP A 197 9.56 -28.64 9.86
CA TRP A 197 10.21 -29.21 8.67
C TRP A 197 11.72 -29.29 8.82
N ASP A 198 12.36 -28.25 9.36
CA ASP A 198 13.80 -28.23 9.66
C ASP A 198 14.13 -29.32 10.68
N ALA A 199 13.35 -29.50 11.75
CA ALA A 199 13.53 -30.59 12.71
C ALA A 199 13.40 -31.98 12.05
N LEU A 200 12.46 -32.15 11.12
CA LEU A 200 12.29 -33.39 10.35
C LEU A 200 13.45 -33.64 9.38
N LYS A 201 14.03 -32.58 8.82
CA LYS A 201 15.09 -32.61 7.80
C LYS A 201 16.49 -32.64 8.44
N GLN A 202 16.67 -32.12 9.66
CA GLN A 202 17.90 -32.22 10.45
C GLN A 202 18.24 -33.68 10.80
N SER A 203 17.22 -34.55 10.92
CA SER A 203 17.38 -36.01 10.99
C SER A 203 18.06 -36.59 9.74
N LYS A 204 18.04 -35.89 8.60
CA LYS A 204 18.70 -36.24 7.34
C LYS A 204 19.58 -35.08 6.84
N ARG A 205 20.71 -34.83 7.52
CA ARG A 205 21.87 -34.00 7.08
C ARG A 205 21.54 -32.70 6.31
N LEU A 206 21.52 -31.55 6.99
CA LEU A 206 21.49 -30.25 6.31
C LEU A 206 22.90 -29.73 5.96
N LYS A 207 23.07 -29.34 4.68
CA LYS A 207 24.18 -28.52 4.20
C LYS A 207 23.82 -27.04 4.30
N LEU A 208 24.83 -26.27 4.69
CA LEU A 208 24.92 -24.84 4.98
C LEU A 208 24.26 -23.87 3.95
N SER A 209 23.91 -24.35 2.76
CA SER A 209 23.31 -23.56 1.67
C SER A 209 21.84 -23.16 1.90
N ASP A 210 21.09 -23.89 2.74
CA ASP A 210 19.68 -23.56 3.06
C ASP A 210 19.55 -22.33 3.99
N VAL A 211 20.63 -21.93 4.70
CA VAL A 211 20.64 -20.73 5.55
C VAL A 211 20.80 -19.44 4.73
N LEU A 212 21.40 -19.51 3.54
CA LEU A 212 21.58 -18.33 2.69
C LEU A 212 20.24 -17.86 2.08
N PHE A 213 19.30 -18.78 1.83
CA PHE A 213 17.95 -18.45 1.33
C PHE A 213 17.04 -17.81 2.41
N ARG A 214 17.39 -17.93 3.70
CA ARG A 214 16.71 -17.24 4.81
C ARG A 214 16.87 -15.72 4.77
N GLY A 215 17.85 -15.18 4.03
CA GLY A 215 18.04 -13.73 3.87
C GLY A 215 17.05 -13.04 2.92
N GLY A 216 16.46 -13.78 1.97
CA GLY A 216 15.56 -13.21 0.96
C GLY A 216 14.18 -12.78 1.49
N MET A 217 13.74 -13.30 2.64
CA MET A 217 12.47 -12.95 3.28
C MET A 217 12.47 -11.58 3.98
N LEU A 218 13.65 -10.97 4.18
CA LEU A 218 13.76 -9.61 4.72
C LEU A 218 13.62 -8.54 3.63
N SER A 219 14.02 -8.82 2.39
CA SER A 219 13.99 -7.83 1.30
C SER A 219 12.57 -7.52 0.79
N SER A 220 11.70 -8.52 0.68
CA SER A 220 10.33 -8.32 0.19
C SER A 220 9.40 -7.65 1.20
N ARG A 221 9.70 -7.71 2.51
CA ARG A 221 8.98 -6.94 3.54
C ARG A 221 9.56 -5.54 3.76
N PHE A 222 10.86 -5.32 3.48
CA PHE A 222 11.44 -3.97 3.57
C PHE A 222 10.90 -3.02 2.49
N LEU A 223 10.50 -3.52 1.32
CA LEU A 223 9.88 -2.69 0.29
C LEU A 223 8.46 -2.23 0.68
N TRP A 224 7.76 -2.98 1.52
CA TRP A 224 6.40 -2.65 1.98
C TRP A 224 6.37 -1.79 3.26
N LEU A 225 7.40 -1.87 4.12
CA LEU A 225 7.46 -1.12 5.38
C LEU A 225 8.24 0.21 5.29
N ARG A 226 8.98 0.48 4.21
CA ARG A 226 9.67 1.76 4.00
C ARG A 226 8.92 2.76 3.11
N GLY A 227 7.74 2.38 2.62
CA GLY A 227 6.88 3.24 1.77
C GLY A 227 5.58 3.68 2.44
N ALA A 228 5.46 3.54 3.76
CA ALA A 228 4.34 4.04 4.56
C ALA A 228 4.87 5.03 5.62
#